data_AF-A0A820BHT9-F1
#
_entry.id   AF-A0A820BHT9-F1
#
_cell.length_a   1.000
_cell.length_b   1.000
_cell.length_c   1.000
_cell.angle_alpha   90.00
_cell.angle_beta   90.00
_cell.angle_gamma   90.00
#
_symmetry.space_group_name_H-M   'P 1'
#
loop_
_entity.id
_entity.type
_entity.pdbx_description
1 polymer ?
#
loop_
_entity_poly.entity_id
_entity_poly.type
_entity_poly.pdbx_seq_one_letter_code
_entity_poly.pdbx_strand_id
1 'polypeptide(L)'
;MTVSFQTLPVELFYRILDKLDILTIITSCRNVCTRLNAITDSYDRYQKIKTLDFHGNHIGYHEAYHLANALKNDKVTLTKLNLSNNSVGYQGTYYLAQILETNITLKILRLNRSSIGVAGAHFLANALKKNTNLTVLEIQQNKIDNDGTNYLADMLKYNTTLITLDLAQNHITDEGAEYLAVALRDNSTLKTLNLSNNRIQAKGIHSLANTLEINT
;
A
#
# COMPACT_ATOMS: atom_id res chain seq x y z
N MET A 1 4.29 -18.14 -5.42
CA MET A 1 3.31 -18.75 -4.52
C MET A 1 2.62 -17.62 -3.76
N THR A 2 1.30 -17.56 -3.86
CA THR A 2 0.46 -16.59 -3.11
C THR A 2 -0.08 -17.31 -1.89
N VAL A 3 0.09 -16.74 -0.70
CA VAL A 3 -0.45 -17.30 0.54
C VAL A 3 -1.65 -16.45 0.96
N SER A 4 -2.84 -17.06 0.99
CA SER A 4 -4.06 -16.48 1.56
C SER A 4 -4.31 -17.10 2.93
N PHE A 5 -4.62 -16.27 3.93
CA PHE A 5 -4.70 -16.69 5.34
C PHE A 5 -6.12 -17.05 5.80
N GLN A 6 -7.12 -16.99 4.93
CA GLN A 6 -8.52 -17.24 5.29
C GLN A 6 -8.84 -18.72 5.58
N THR A 7 -7.92 -19.66 5.33
CA THR A 7 -8.19 -21.11 5.40
C THR A 7 -7.10 -21.94 6.08
N LEU A 8 -6.05 -21.32 6.64
CA LEU A 8 -4.92 -22.07 7.21
C LEU A 8 -5.17 -22.41 8.68
N PRO A 9 -4.89 -23.65 9.12
CA PRO A 9 -4.86 -23.97 10.54
C PRO A 9 -3.92 -23.00 11.26
N VAL A 10 -4.40 -22.45 12.38
CA VAL A 10 -3.71 -21.44 13.20
C VAL A 10 -2.24 -21.81 13.48
N GLU A 11 -1.95 -23.11 13.61
CA GLU A 11 -0.60 -23.62 13.83
C GLU A 11 0.35 -23.47 12.61
N LEU A 12 -0.16 -23.59 11.39
CA LEU A 12 0.62 -23.38 10.16
C LEU A 12 0.83 -21.88 9.89
N PHE A 13 -0.14 -21.05 10.29
CA PHE A 13 -0.10 -19.59 10.23
C PHE A 13 1.07 -19.03 11.07
N TYR A 14 1.19 -19.44 12.33
CA TYR A 14 2.29 -19.00 13.19
C TYR A 14 3.67 -19.50 12.73
N ARG A 15 3.78 -20.70 12.14
CA ARG A 15 5.06 -21.24 11.64
C ARG A 15 5.62 -20.52 10.40
N ILE A 16 4.75 -19.96 9.56
CA ILE A 16 5.16 -19.12 8.42
C ILE A 16 5.67 -17.75 8.92
N LEU A 17 5.09 -17.27 10.02
CA LEU A 17 5.28 -15.94 10.58
C LEU A 17 6.50 -15.89 11.54
N ASP A 18 6.76 -16.97 12.28
CA ASP A 18 7.98 -17.18 13.07
C ASP A 18 9.25 -17.16 12.21
N LYS A 19 9.17 -17.65 10.97
CA LYS A 19 10.33 -17.77 10.05
C LYS A 19 10.56 -16.54 9.17
N LEU A 20 9.72 -15.51 9.29
CA LEU A 20 9.85 -14.21 8.64
C LEU A 20 10.32 -13.09 9.61
N ASP A 21 10.74 -13.42 10.83
CA ASP A 21 10.89 -12.46 11.95
C ASP A 21 9.61 -11.64 12.21
N ILE A 22 8.45 -12.23 11.89
CA ILE A 22 7.11 -11.67 12.08
C ILE A 22 6.47 -12.18 13.39
N LEU A 23 7.23 -12.89 14.24
CA LEU A 23 6.71 -13.37 15.53
C LEU A 23 6.25 -12.23 16.45
N THR A 24 6.95 -11.10 16.42
CA THR A 24 6.61 -9.92 17.24
C THR A 24 5.28 -9.29 16.84
N ILE A 25 4.78 -9.55 15.63
CA ILE A 25 3.53 -8.99 15.07
C ILE A 25 2.29 -9.53 15.80
N ILE A 26 2.36 -10.74 16.36
CA ILE A 26 1.16 -11.46 16.79
C ILE A 26 1.16 -11.79 18.29
N THR A 27 2.27 -11.61 18.99
CA THR A 27 2.28 -11.70 20.46
C THR A 27 1.41 -10.62 21.14
N SER A 28 0.97 -9.58 20.42
CA SER A 28 -0.04 -8.62 20.89
C SER A 28 -1.50 -9.04 20.63
N CYS A 29 -1.75 -10.04 19.78
CA CYS A 29 -3.08 -10.62 19.62
C CYS A 29 -3.36 -11.57 20.81
N ARG A 30 -3.83 -11.00 21.93
CA ARG A 30 -4.37 -11.75 23.07
C ARG A 30 -5.52 -12.64 22.59
N ASN A 31 -5.24 -13.89 22.19
CA ASN A 31 -6.12 -15.06 22.34
C ASN A 31 -5.59 -16.37 21.72
N VAL A 32 -4.33 -16.50 21.32
CA VAL A 32 -3.74 -17.83 21.01
C VAL A 32 -2.35 -17.95 21.63
N CYS A 33 -2.32 -17.89 22.96
CA CYS A 33 -1.09 -18.09 23.71
C CYS A 33 -1.26 -19.32 24.60
N THR A 34 -1.08 -20.52 24.04
CA THR A 34 -0.63 -21.70 24.79
C THR A 34 -0.08 -22.77 23.86
N ARG A 35 1.17 -23.17 24.13
CA ARG A 35 1.93 -24.36 23.67
C ARG A 35 2.81 -24.20 22.42
N LEU A 36 3.92 -23.50 22.64
CA LEU A 36 5.18 -23.65 21.90
C LEU A 36 6.01 -24.80 22.51
N ASN A 37 6.46 -25.76 21.68
CA ASN A 37 7.78 -26.43 21.75
C ASN A 37 7.85 -27.71 20.88
N ALA A 38 7.45 -27.64 19.62
CA ALA A 38 7.88 -28.64 18.67
C ALA A 38 7.97 -28.03 17.27
N ILE A 39 9.07 -28.33 16.57
CA ILE A 39 9.24 -28.17 15.13
C ILE A 39 9.94 -26.85 14.73
N THR A 40 11.08 -26.61 15.37
CA THR A 40 12.26 -26.07 14.69
C THR A 40 12.81 -27.15 13.75
N ASP A 41 12.40 -27.15 12.48
CA ASP A 41 13.20 -27.69 11.37
C ASP A 41 12.69 -27.21 10.00
N SER A 42 13.61 -27.10 9.02
CA SER A 42 13.45 -26.68 7.61
C SER A 42 13.44 -25.15 7.34
N TYR A 43 14.63 -24.59 7.10
CA TYR A 43 14.95 -23.19 6.77
C TYR A 43 14.91 -22.89 5.25
N ASP A 44 14.95 -23.92 4.38
CA ASP A 44 15.25 -23.74 2.94
C ASP A 44 14.06 -23.46 2.00
N ARG A 45 12.80 -23.43 2.48
CA ARG A 45 11.62 -23.30 1.60
C ARG A 45 11.06 -21.88 1.46
N TYR A 46 11.51 -20.90 2.24
CA TYR A 46 10.81 -19.62 2.40
C TYR A 46 11.38 -18.41 1.63
N GLN A 47 12.53 -18.55 0.95
CA GLN A 47 13.09 -17.51 0.06
C GLN A 47 12.23 -17.20 -1.20
N LYS A 48 11.08 -17.86 -1.38
CA LYS A 48 10.26 -17.80 -2.61
C LYS A 48 8.92 -17.05 -2.47
N ILE A 49 8.59 -16.47 -1.31
CA ILE A 49 7.32 -15.76 -1.16
C ILE A 49 7.40 -14.40 -1.85
N LYS A 50 6.63 -14.26 -2.93
CA LYS A 50 6.54 -13.04 -3.75
C LYS A 50 5.28 -12.23 -3.49
N THR A 51 4.27 -12.83 -2.85
CA THR A 51 2.96 -12.22 -2.63
C THR A 51 2.43 -12.60 -1.26
N LEU A 52 1.98 -11.59 -0.53
CA LEU A 52 1.40 -11.69 0.80
C LEU A 52 0.04 -11.01 0.76
N ASP A 53 -1.01 -11.75 1.12
CA ASP A 53 -2.38 -11.25 1.09
C ASP A 53 -3.04 -11.37 2.46
N PHE A 54 -3.20 -10.23 3.13
CA PHE A 54 -3.90 -10.11 4.40
C PHE A 54 -5.29 -9.45 4.27
N HIS A 55 -5.91 -9.52 3.11
CA HIS A 55 -7.23 -8.93 2.91
C HIS A 55 -8.24 -9.38 3.98
N GLY A 56 -8.85 -8.43 4.69
CA GLY A 56 -9.91 -8.75 5.66
C GLY A 56 -9.44 -9.35 6.99
N ASN A 57 -8.14 -9.31 7.32
CA ASN A 57 -7.58 -10.00 8.49
C ASN A 57 -7.45 -9.12 9.75
N HIS A 58 -8.24 -8.05 9.85
CA HIS A 58 -8.27 -7.16 11.02
C HIS A 58 -6.89 -6.57 11.39
N ILE A 59 -6.04 -6.35 10.38
CA ILE A 59 -4.71 -5.75 10.56
C ILE A 59 -4.88 -4.29 11.00
N GLY A 60 -4.45 -3.97 12.22
CA GLY A 60 -4.40 -2.62 12.74
C GLY A 60 -3.06 -1.93 12.45
N TYR A 61 -2.88 -0.73 12.98
CA TYR A 61 -1.61 -0.01 12.87
C TYR A 61 -0.46 -0.73 13.59
N HIS A 62 -0.75 -1.47 14.67
CA HIS A 62 0.25 -2.21 15.44
C HIS A 62 0.81 -3.37 14.62
N GLU A 63 -0.05 -4.12 13.94
CA GLU A 63 0.37 -5.21 13.05
C GLU A 63 1.08 -4.65 11.80
N ALA A 64 0.64 -3.50 11.29
CA ALA A 64 1.29 -2.82 10.17
C ALA A 64 2.70 -2.31 10.50
N TYR A 65 2.94 -1.78 11.71
CA TYR A 65 4.29 -1.42 12.21
C TYR A 65 5.25 -2.59 12.12
N HIS A 66 4.75 -3.70 12.60
CA HIS A 66 5.42 -4.95 12.73
C HIS A 66 5.74 -5.53 11.34
N LEU A 67 4.78 -5.45 10.40
CA LEU A 67 4.96 -5.91 9.02
C LEU A 67 5.97 -5.03 8.29
N ALA A 68 5.88 -3.72 8.49
CA ALA A 68 6.86 -2.74 8.01
C ALA A 68 8.28 -3.12 8.47
N ASN A 69 8.48 -3.46 9.74
CA ASN A 69 9.79 -3.88 10.23
C ASN A 69 10.30 -5.18 9.57
N ALA A 70 9.44 -6.17 9.35
CA ALA A 70 9.83 -7.38 8.64
C ALA A 70 10.27 -7.09 7.19
N LEU A 71 9.62 -6.13 6.53
CA LEU A 71 9.96 -5.71 5.16
C LEU A 71 11.27 -4.92 5.06
N LYS A 72 11.90 -4.53 6.18
CA LYS A 72 13.26 -3.96 6.19
C LYS A 72 14.35 -4.99 5.95
N ASN A 73 14.06 -6.27 6.21
CA ASN A 73 15.03 -7.34 6.03
C ASN A 73 15.30 -7.53 4.52
N ASP A 74 16.55 -7.36 4.12
CA ASP A 74 17.02 -7.43 2.73
C ASP A 74 16.80 -8.81 2.08
N LYS A 75 16.67 -9.86 2.90
CA LYS A 75 16.31 -11.21 2.44
C LYS A 75 14.84 -11.33 2.02
N VAL A 76 13.99 -10.35 2.38
CA VAL A 76 12.57 -10.37 2.01
C VAL A 76 12.40 -9.91 0.56
N THR A 77 12.06 -10.88 -0.29
CA THR A 77 11.91 -10.65 -1.73
C THR A 77 10.45 -10.42 -2.17
N LEU A 78 9.62 -9.89 -1.25
CA LEU A 78 8.20 -9.67 -1.46
C LEU A 78 7.95 -8.63 -2.55
N THR A 79 7.15 -8.99 -3.55
CA THR A 79 6.82 -8.09 -4.67
C THR A 79 5.40 -7.55 -4.63
N LYS A 80 4.50 -8.18 -3.88
CA LYS A 80 3.09 -7.79 -3.79
C LYS A 80 2.60 -7.92 -2.36
N LEU A 81 2.01 -6.86 -1.84
CA LEU A 81 1.41 -6.81 -0.52
C LEU A 81 -0.04 -6.31 -0.61
N ASN A 82 -0.98 -7.11 -0.13
CA ASN A 82 -2.38 -6.73 -0.02
C ASN A 82 -2.80 -6.62 1.45
N LEU A 83 -3.14 -5.40 1.86
CA LEU A 83 -3.65 -5.05 3.19
C LEU A 83 -5.05 -4.45 3.10
N SER A 84 -5.76 -4.65 1.99
CA SER A 84 -7.10 -4.11 1.78
C SER A 84 -8.12 -4.66 2.80
N ASN A 85 -9.21 -3.93 3.06
CA ASN A 85 -10.24 -4.32 4.04
C ASN A 85 -9.65 -4.57 5.45
N ASN A 86 -8.79 -3.67 5.93
CA ASN A 86 -8.21 -3.72 7.27
C ASN A 86 -8.25 -2.35 7.94
N SER A 87 -7.87 -2.26 9.21
CA SER A 87 -7.85 -1.01 9.97
C SER A 87 -6.42 -0.46 10.13
N VAL A 88 -5.64 -0.48 9.04
CA VAL A 88 -4.23 -0.04 9.02
C VAL A 88 -4.11 1.40 9.53
N GLY A 89 -5.02 2.28 9.09
CA GLY A 89 -5.06 3.68 9.51
C GLY A 89 -3.87 4.49 9.00
N TYR A 90 -3.85 5.78 9.32
CA TYR A 90 -2.74 6.66 8.97
C TYR A 90 -1.44 6.28 9.71
N GLN A 91 -1.53 5.79 10.96
CA GLN A 91 -0.35 5.33 11.71
C GLN A 91 0.30 4.08 11.09
N GLY A 92 -0.50 3.09 10.67
CA GLY A 92 0.04 1.93 9.98
C GLY A 92 0.64 2.31 8.63
N THR A 93 -0.01 3.25 7.93
CA THR A 93 0.47 3.81 6.66
C THR A 93 1.79 4.56 6.82
N TYR A 94 1.97 5.30 7.92
CA TYR A 94 3.24 5.94 8.26
C TYR A 94 4.38 4.92 8.33
N TYR A 95 4.18 3.80 9.03
CA TYR A 95 5.21 2.76 9.11
C TYR A 95 5.45 2.09 7.76
N LEU A 96 4.43 1.84 6.95
CA LEU A 96 4.62 1.30 5.60
C LEU A 96 5.41 2.29 4.71
N ALA A 97 5.10 3.59 4.80
CA ALA A 97 5.77 4.65 4.05
C ALA A 97 7.27 4.73 4.37
N GLN A 98 7.65 4.63 5.64
CA GLN A 98 9.07 4.64 6.04
C GLN A 98 9.88 3.54 5.35
N ILE A 99 9.27 2.40 5.05
CA ILE A 99 9.97 1.24 4.47
C ILE A 99 9.90 1.32 2.96
N LEU A 100 8.83 1.86 2.39
CA LEU A 100 8.75 2.15 0.96
C LEU A 100 9.89 3.07 0.50
N GLU A 101 10.42 3.97 1.34
CA GLU A 101 11.56 4.81 0.96
C GLU A 101 12.81 3.99 0.55
N THR A 102 13.03 2.84 1.17
CA THR A 102 14.25 2.03 0.97
C THR A 102 13.98 0.66 0.36
N ASN A 103 12.72 0.21 0.32
CA ASN A 103 12.36 -1.10 -0.20
C ASN A 103 12.51 -1.14 -1.74
N ILE A 104 13.31 -2.11 -2.21
CA ILE A 104 13.63 -2.29 -3.63
C ILE A 104 12.90 -3.46 -4.29
N THR A 105 12.06 -4.17 -3.55
CA THR A 105 11.46 -5.44 -4.01
C THR A 105 9.96 -5.31 -4.29
N LEU A 106 9.25 -4.47 -3.53
CA LEU A 106 7.80 -4.32 -3.61
C LEU A 106 7.41 -3.55 -4.88
N LYS A 107 6.56 -4.18 -5.69
CA LYS A 107 6.03 -3.66 -6.95
C LYS A 107 4.55 -3.26 -6.85
N ILE A 108 3.80 -3.92 -5.97
CA ILE A 108 2.36 -3.71 -5.80
C ILE A 108 2.03 -3.57 -4.32
N LEU A 109 1.35 -2.49 -3.96
CA LEU A 109 0.79 -2.26 -2.64
C LEU A 109 -0.70 -1.96 -2.75
N ARG A 110 -1.53 -2.73 -2.03
CA ARG A 110 -2.96 -2.51 -1.92
C ARG A 110 -3.35 -2.18 -0.49
N LEU A 111 -4.02 -1.05 -0.32
CA LEU A 111 -4.51 -0.51 0.95
C LEU A 111 -5.96 -0.05 0.79
N ASN A 112 -6.76 -0.76 0.00
CA ASN A 112 -8.14 -0.37 -0.29
C ASN A 112 -8.99 -0.53 0.97
N ARG A 113 -9.85 0.44 1.29
CA ARG A 113 -10.66 0.43 2.53
C ARG A 113 -9.80 0.24 3.79
N SER A 114 -8.66 0.93 3.87
CA SER A 114 -7.71 0.81 4.99
C SER A 114 -7.69 2.01 5.94
N SER A 115 -8.64 2.96 5.76
CA SER A 115 -8.78 4.17 6.57
C SER A 115 -7.52 5.03 6.66
N ILE A 116 -6.74 5.14 5.57
CA ILE A 116 -5.45 5.86 5.60
C ILE A 116 -5.63 7.38 5.71
N GLY A 117 -6.72 7.94 5.17
CA GLY A 117 -7.02 9.38 5.20
C GLY A 117 -5.97 10.28 4.54
N VAL A 118 -6.11 11.59 4.74
CA VAL A 118 -5.20 12.62 4.21
C VAL A 118 -3.77 12.44 4.73
N ALA A 119 -3.61 12.18 6.03
CA ALA A 119 -2.29 11.97 6.63
C ALA A 119 -1.58 10.73 6.06
N GLY A 120 -2.30 9.63 5.85
CA GLY A 120 -1.73 8.44 5.20
C GLY A 120 -1.33 8.69 3.75
N ALA A 121 -2.16 9.43 2.99
CA ALA A 121 -1.82 9.84 1.63
C ALA A 121 -0.55 10.71 1.59
N HIS A 122 -0.40 11.65 2.52
CA HIS A 122 0.81 12.47 2.68
C HIS A 122 2.07 11.61 2.93
N PHE A 123 2.00 10.63 3.84
CA PHE A 123 3.13 9.75 4.10
C PHE A 123 3.51 8.90 2.88
N LEU A 124 2.52 8.30 2.21
CA LEU A 124 2.76 7.55 0.98
C LEU A 124 3.38 8.44 -0.11
N ALA A 125 2.85 9.64 -0.31
CA ALA A 125 3.36 10.59 -1.30
C ALA A 125 4.84 10.91 -1.05
N ASN A 126 5.22 11.23 0.19
CA ASN A 126 6.62 11.54 0.52
C ASN A 126 7.54 10.35 0.30
N ALA A 127 7.10 9.14 0.68
CA ALA A 127 7.90 7.94 0.47
C ALA A 127 8.08 7.63 -1.02
N LEU A 128 7.02 7.79 -1.82
CA LEU A 128 7.04 7.48 -3.24
C LEU A 128 7.81 8.48 -4.09
N LYS A 129 8.10 9.69 -3.60
CA LYS A 129 9.07 10.58 -4.25
C LYS A 129 10.49 9.97 -4.31
N LYS A 130 10.83 9.12 -3.33
CA LYS A 130 12.13 8.43 -3.24
C LYS A 130 12.09 7.00 -3.76
N ASN A 131 10.94 6.34 -3.63
CA ASN A 131 10.80 4.95 -4.07
C ASN A 131 10.90 4.84 -5.60
N THR A 132 11.77 3.93 -6.05
CA THR A 132 12.03 3.68 -7.48
C THR A 132 11.57 2.28 -7.92
N ASN A 133 10.65 1.66 -7.20
CA ASN A 133 10.29 0.27 -7.44
C ASN A 133 8.79 0.00 -7.54
N LEU A 134 7.96 0.70 -6.78
CA LEU A 134 6.52 0.48 -6.72
C LEU A 134 5.87 0.93 -8.03
N THR A 135 5.21 -0.01 -8.70
CA THR A 135 4.55 0.21 -9.99
C THR A 135 3.04 0.35 -9.87
N VAL A 136 2.45 -0.19 -8.80
CA VAL A 136 1.00 -0.18 -8.58
C VAL A 136 0.71 0.21 -7.14
N LEU A 137 -0.08 1.27 -6.98
CA LEU A 137 -0.66 1.68 -5.71
C LEU A 137 -2.18 1.72 -5.83
N GLU A 138 -2.85 0.90 -5.01
CA GLU A 138 -4.31 0.92 -4.89
C GLU A 138 -4.69 1.40 -3.50
N ILE A 139 -5.40 2.54 -3.43
CA ILE A 139 -5.83 3.20 -2.19
C ILE A 139 -7.28 3.68 -2.31
N GLN A 140 -8.15 2.85 -2.88
CA GLN A 140 -9.58 3.16 -3.01
C GLN A 140 -10.28 3.21 -1.65
N GLN A 141 -11.35 4.00 -1.52
CA GLN A 141 -12.17 4.08 -0.30
C GLN A 141 -11.40 4.39 0.98
N ASN A 142 -10.58 5.43 0.93
CA ASN A 142 -9.68 5.79 2.02
C ASN A 142 -9.92 7.18 2.61
N LYS A 143 -11.02 7.84 2.23
CA LYS A 143 -11.37 9.19 2.68
C LYS A 143 -10.28 10.22 2.33
N ILE A 144 -9.65 10.06 1.18
CA ILE A 144 -8.69 11.03 0.63
C ILE A 144 -9.48 12.16 -0.01
N ASP A 145 -9.23 13.40 0.37
CA ASP A 145 -9.85 14.60 -0.19
C ASP A 145 -8.88 15.37 -1.09
N ASN A 146 -9.16 16.64 -1.38
CA ASN A 146 -8.31 17.48 -2.22
C ASN A 146 -6.91 17.68 -1.63
N ASP A 147 -6.76 17.81 -0.31
CA ASP A 147 -5.45 17.97 0.34
C ASP A 147 -4.61 16.69 0.20
N GLY A 148 -5.24 15.55 0.48
CA GLY A 148 -4.59 14.24 0.27
C GLY A 148 -4.21 14.02 -1.19
N THR A 149 -5.05 14.48 -2.12
CA THR A 149 -4.80 14.42 -3.56
C THR A 149 -3.67 15.35 -3.97
N ASN A 150 -3.55 16.53 -3.37
CA ASN A 150 -2.46 17.47 -3.65
C ASN A 150 -1.10 16.86 -3.34
N TYR A 151 -0.96 16.17 -2.20
CA TYR A 151 0.29 15.46 -1.89
C TYR A 151 0.62 14.37 -2.92
N LEU A 152 -0.37 13.59 -3.35
CA LEU A 152 -0.18 12.55 -4.35
C LEU A 152 0.16 13.14 -5.72
N ALA A 153 -0.49 14.23 -6.12
CA ALA A 153 -0.19 14.97 -7.34
C ALA A 153 1.26 15.51 -7.31
N ASP A 154 1.67 16.12 -6.20
CA ASP A 154 3.05 16.59 -6.06
C ASP A 154 4.07 15.45 -6.15
N MET A 155 3.78 14.28 -5.58
CA MET A 155 4.61 13.08 -5.74
C MET A 155 4.73 12.63 -7.20
N LEU A 156 3.65 12.67 -7.98
CA LEU A 156 3.68 12.29 -9.39
C LEU A 156 4.63 13.15 -10.23
N LYS A 157 4.91 14.40 -9.85
CA LYS A 157 5.90 15.22 -10.58
C LYS A 157 7.33 14.65 -10.51
N TYR A 158 7.64 13.85 -9.48
CA TYR A 158 8.97 13.30 -9.23
C TYR A 158 9.06 11.79 -9.44
N ASN A 159 7.96 11.05 -9.19
CA ASN A 159 7.97 9.61 -9.31
C ASN A 159 7.91 9.16 -10.77
N THR A 160 8.94 8.42 -11.18
CA THR A 160 9.11 7.91 -12.55
C THR A 160 8.92 6.39 -12.66
N THR A 161 8.25 5.77 -11.67
CA THR A 161 8.12 4.31 -11.59
C THR A 161 6.70 3.80 -11.41
N LEU A 162 5.80 4.64 -10.89
CA LEU A 162 4.40 4.31 -10.69
C LEU A 162 3.67 4.31 -12.04
N ILE A 163 3.09 3.17 -12.38
CA ILE A 163 2.35 2.94 -13.63
C ILE A 163 0.85 3.03 -13.38
N THR A 164 0.40 2.57 -12.21
CA THR A 164 -1.02 2.53 -11.83
C THR A 164 -1.24 3.18 -10.47
N LEU A 165 -2.13 4.16 -10.44
CA LEU A 165 -2.63 4.80 -9.24
C LEU A 165 -4.16 4.69 -9.21
N ASP A 166 -4.70 3.97 -8.24
CA ASP A 166 -6.15 3.86 -8.06
C ASP A 166 -6.62 4.65 -6.84
N LEU A 167 -7.41 5.69 -7.11
CA LEU A 167 -8.00 6.62 -6.16
C LEU A 167 -9.52 6.57 -6.16
N ALA A 168 -10.14 5.52 -6.72
CA ALA A 168 -11.58 5.43 -6.81
C ALA A 168 -12.26 5.50 -5.43
N GLN A 169 -13.50 5.98 -5.43
CA GLN A 169 -14.36 6.05 -4.25
C GLN A 169 -13.72 6.80 -3.06
N ASN A 170 -13.03 7.90 -3.34
CA ASN A 170 -12.53 8.84 -2.35
C ASN A 170 -13.39 10.12 -2.35
N HIS A 171 -12.91 11.21 -1.74
CA HIS A 171 -13.62 12.49 -1.63
C HIS A 171 -13.01 13.56 -2.53
N ILE A 172 -12.45 13.16 -3.68
CA ILE A 172 -11.79 14.08 -4.63
C ILE A 172 -12.85 14.89 -5.36
N THR A 173 -12.65 16.20 -5.46
CA THR A 173 -13.52 17.13 -6.21
C THR A 173 -12.77 17.71 -7.42
N ASP A 174 -13.34 18.72 -8.07
CA ASP A 174 -12.69 19.43 -9.19
C ASP A 174 -11.31 20.00 -8.82
N GLU A 175 -11.13 20.49 -7.60
CA GLU A 175 -9.84 21.01 -7.13
C GLU A 175 -8.76 19.92 -7.07
N GLY A 176 -9.08 18.76 -6.48
CA GLY A 176 -8.15 17.63 -6.47
C GLY A 176 -7.85 17.10 -7.88
N ALA A 177 -8.84 17.11 -8.77
CA ALA A 177 -8.64 16.78 -10.18
C ALA A 177 -7.72 17.77 -10.89
N GLU A 178 -7.82 19.06 -10.60
CA GLU A 178 -6.91 20.10 -11.12
C GLU A 178 -5.46 19.87 -10.66
N TYR A 179 -5.23 19.50 -9.39
CA TYR A 179 -3.88 19.15 -8.92
C TYR A 179 -3.29 17.97 -9.70
N LEU A 180 -4.07 16.91 -9.89
CA LEU A 180 -3.66 15.75 -10.70
C LEU A 180 -3.39 16.15 -12.14
N ALA A 181 -4.26 16.97 -12.75
CA ALA A 181 -4.08 17.45 -14.12
C ALA A 181 -2.78 18.24 -14.28
N VAL A 182 -2.41 19.09 -13.32
CA VAL A 182 -1.14 19.82 -13.36
C VAL A 182 0.05 18.86 -13.27
N ALA A 183 0.01 17.91 -12.32
CA ALA A 183 1.11 16.97 -12.12
C ALA A 183 1.31 16.02 -13.31
N LEU A 184 0.22 15.61 -13.97
CA LEU A 184 0.28 14.70 -15.09
C LEU A 184 0.94 15.31 -16.33
N ARG A 185 0.91 16.63 -16.51
CA ARG A 185 1.58 17.30 -17.66
C ARG A 185 3.06 16.95 -17.78
N ASP A 186 3.72 16.72 -16.65
CA ASP A 186 5.15 16.40 -16.59
C ASP A 186 5.41 14.91 -16.32
N ASN A 187 4.38 14.15 -15.89
CA ASN A 187 4.50 12.72 -15.62
C ASN A 187 4.16 11.88 -16.85
N SER A 188 5.18 11.28 -17.46
CA SER A 188 5.03 10.37 -18.60
C SER A 188 4.98 8.89 -18.22
N THR A 189 5.15 8.54 -16.93
CA THR A 189 5.25 7.15 -16.47
C THR A 189 3.88 6.56 -16.15
N LEU A 190 3.01 7.32 -15.48
CA LEU A 190 1.70 6.86 -15.05
C LEU A 190 0.83 6.59 -16.28
N LYS A 191 0.36 5.35 -16.43
CA LYS A 191 -0.47 4.91 -17.56
C LYS A 191 -1.93 4.68 -17.16
N THR A 192 -2.19 4.52 -15.88
CA THR A 192 -3.54 4.26 -15.37
C THR A 192 -3.79 5.08 -14.12
N LEU A 193 -4.75 5.98 -14.21
CA LEU A 193 -5.30 6.74 -13.10
C LEU A 193 -6.79 6.48 -13.00
N ASN A 194 -7.24 5.85 -11.91
CA ASN A 194 -8.66 5.60 -11.67
C ASN A 194 -9.21 6.59 -10.65
N LEU A 195 -10.16 7.42 -11.09
CA LEU A 195 -10.86 8.41 -10.28
C LEU A 195 -12.36 8.15 -10.17
N SER A 196 -12.82 6.95 -10.57
CA SER A 196 -14.25 6.61 -10.55
C SER A 196 -14.87 6.78 -9.17
N ASN A 197 -16.16 7.16 -9.13
CA ASN A 197 -16.93 7.35 -7.90
C ASN A 197 -16.32 8.38 -6.92
N ASN A 198 -15.60 9.38 -7.43
CA ASN A 198 -15.29 10.61 -6.70
C ASN A 198 -16.37 11.69 -6.99
N ARG A 199 -16.18 12.90 -6.46
CA ARG A 199 -17.10 14.05 -6.62
C ARG A 199 -16.58 15.06 -7.65
N ILE A 200 -15.94 14.56 -8.70
CA ILE A 200 -15.40 15.36 -9.81
C ILE A 200 -16.56 15.67 -10.77
N GLN A 201 -16.75 16.95 -11.09
CA GLN A 201 -17.78 17.44 -11.99
C GLN A 201 -17.14 17.86 -13.32
N ALA A 202 -17.92 18.57 -14.15
CA ALA A 202 -17.48 18.98 -15.47
C ALA A 202 -16.13 19.73 -15.43
N LYS A 203 -15.92 20.67 -14.50
CA LYS A 203 -14.69 21.47 -14.44
C LYS A 203 -13.44 20.60 -14.27
N GLY A 204 -13.44 19.68 -13.30
CA GLY A 204 -12.30 18.81 -13.05
C GLY A 204 -12.05 17.81 -14.19
N ILE A 205 -13.12 17.30 -14.83
CA ILE A 205 -12.99 16.45 -16.02
C ILE A 205 -12.36 17.21 -17.18
N HIS A 206 -12.76 18.46 -17.43
CA HIS A 206 -12.15 19.28 -18.49
C HIS A 206 -10.66 19.51 -18.22
N SER A 207 -10.28 19.81 -16.97
CA SER A 207 -8.87 19.97 -16.60
C SER A 207 -8.05 18.71 -16.87
N LEU A 208 -8.57 17.53 -16.51
CA LEU A 208 -7.90 16.25 -16.78
C LEU A 208 -7.83 15.94 -18.28
N ALA A 209 -8.92 16.15 -19.03
CA ALA A 209 -8.97 15.89 -20.46
C ALA A 209 -7.96 16.73 -21.24
N ASN A 210 -7.91 18.04 -20.96
CA ASN A 210 -6.96 18.96 -21.59
C ASN A 210 -5.50 18.54 -21.36
N THR A 211 -5.16 18.05 -20.16
CA THR A 211 -3.80 17.54 -19.90
C THR A 211 -3.53 16.27 -20.68
N LEU A 212 -4.48 15.34 -20.75
CA LEU A 212 -4.27 14.06 -21.45
C LEU A 212 -4.11 14.22 -22.96
N GLU A 213 -4.73 15.24 -23.57
CA GLU A 213 -4.50 15.61 -24.98
C GLU A 213 -3.07 16.10 -25.24
N ILE A 214 -2.40 16.69 -24.25
CA ILE A 214 -1.02 17.17 -24.37
C ILE A 214 0.00 16.03 -24.16
N ASN A 215 -0.40 14.97 -23.44
CA ASN A 215 0.46 13.85 -23.04
C ASN A 215 0.47 12.65 -24.01
N THR A 216 -0.26 12.73 -25.13
CA THR A 216 -0.25 11.75 -26.23
C THR A 216 0.87 12.02 -27.22
#